data_AF-A0A8J4Y450-F1
#
_entry.id   AF-A0A8J4Y450-F1
#
_cell.length_a   1.000
_cell.length_b   1.000
_cell.length_c   1.000
_cell.angle_alpha   90.00
_cell.angle_beta   90.00
_cell.angle_gamma   90.00
#
_symmetry.space_group_name_H-M   'P 1'
#
loop_
_entity.id
_entity.type
_entity.pdbx_description
1 polymer ?
#
loop_
_entity_poly.entity_id
_entity_poly.type
_entity_poly.pdbx_seq_one_letter_code
_entity_poly.pdbx_strand_id
1 'polypeptide(L)'
;MEIVRHDRTMEQIVFPIPEICNYLTRETKQRVYNTAERDEQGTKVTDFFEKCHDMFTEMQWQKKLKSQAVLSTISNYMSLWSRLLFLLALMNNLIVALFYPYTTQLPSESWQPGRHRNQFIYKIKA
;
A
#
# COMPACT_ATOMS: atom_id res chain seq x y z
N MET A 1 26.56 -2.98 -19.74
CA MET A 1 26.11 -1.58 -19.73
C MET A 1 26.97 -0.80 -20.70
N GLU A 2 26.37 0.10 -21.45
CA GLU A 2 27.09 1.03 -22.34
C GLU A 2 27.13 2.39 -21.66
N ILE A 3 28.29 3.02 -21.65
CA ILE A 3 28.50 4.33 -21.02
C ILE A 3 29.21 5.23 -22.00
N VAL A 4 28.72 6.48 -22.10
CA VAL A 4 29.38 7.55 -22.85
C VAL A 4 30.42 8.20 -21.93
N ARG A 5 31.70 8.17 -22.30
CA ARG A 5 32.76 8.90 -21.59
C ARG A 5 32.74 10.40 -21.94
N HIS A 6 33.47 11.19 -21.15
CA HIS A 6 33.57 12.65 -21.35
C HIS A 6 34.18 13.03 -22.72
N ASP A 7 34.98 12.15 -23.32
CA ASP A 7 35.53 12.28 -24.67
C ASP A 7 34.55 11.86 -25.78
N ARG A 8 33.28 11.58 -25.43
CA ARG A 8 32.21 11.11 -26.32
C ARG A 8 32.45 9.73 -26.93
N THR A 9 33.36 8.95 -26.35
CA THR A 9 33.54 7.55 -26.75
C THR A 9 32.53 6.64 -26.05
N MET A 10 32.07 5.59 -26.73
CA MET A 10 31.16 4.58 -26.19
C MET A 10 31.97 3.38 -25.73
N GLU A 11 31.81 3.01 -24.46
CA GLU A 11 32.45 1.83 -23.90
C GLU A 11 31.43 0.86 -23.31
N GLN A 12 31.72 -0.43 -23.43
CA GLN A 12 30.93 -1.48 -22.83
C GLN A 12 31.63 -2.00 -21.58
N ILE A 13 30.93 -1.97 -20.45
CA ILE A 13 31.41 -2.50 -19.18
C ILE A 13 30.48 -3.63 -18.74
N VAL A 14 31.09 -4.74 -18.32
CA VAL A 14 30.41 -5.90 -17.75
C VAL A 14 30.75 -6.02 -16.27
N PHE A 15 29.74 -6.27 -15.44
CA PHE A 15 29.89 -6.49 -14.02
C PHE A 15 28.97 -7.65 -13.60
N PRO A 16 29.34 -8.44 -12.58
CA PRO A 16 28.45 -9.45 -12.03
C PRO A 16 27.24 -8.80 -11.36
N ILE A 17 26.07 -9.41 -11.52
CA ILE A 17 24.82 -8.91 -10.91
C ILE A 17 24.87 -9.17 -9.40
N PRO A 18 24.70 -8.14 -8.54
CA PRO A 18 24.71 -8.34 -7.10
C PRO A 18 23.44 -9.04 -6.62
N GLU A 19 23.55 -9.85 -5.58
CA GLU A 19 22.43 -10.67 -5.07
C GLU A 19 21.21 -9.86 -4.63
N ILE A 20 21.41 -8.60 -4.21
CA ILE A 20 20.33 -7.71 -3.77
C ILE A 20 19.29 -7.47 -4.87
N CYS A 21 19.71 -7.49 -6.14
CA CYS A 21 18.83 -7.29 -7.29
C CYS A 21 17.79 -8.42 -7.46
N ASN A 22 18.03 -9.59 -6.86
CA ASN A 22 17.07 -10.70 -6.86
C ASN A 22 15.86 -10.44 -5.93
N TYR A 23 15.95 -9.44 -5.04
CA TYR A 23 14.89 -9.09 -4.09
C TYR A 23 13.93 -8.03 -4.64
N LEU A 24 14.15 -7.54 -5.86
CA LEU A 24 13.24 -6.57 -6.49
C LEU A 24 11.96 -7.28 -6.94
N THR A 25 10.82 -6.79 -6.45
CA THR A 25 9.48 -7.32 -6.76
C THR A 25 9.12 -7.09 -8.24
N ARG A 26 8.27 -7.95 -8.81
CA ARG A 26 7.82 -7.78 -10.21
C ARG A 26 6.88 -6.59 -10.34
N GLU A 27 6.10 -6.36 -9.29
CA GLU A 27 5.17 -5.26 -9.14
C GLU A 27 5.89 -3.91 -9.23
N THR A 28 7.02 -3.75 -8.53
CA THR A 28 7.83 -2.53 -8.62
C THR A 28 8.46 -2.35 -10.00
N LYS A 29 8.93 -3.43 -10.64
CA LYS A 29 9.43 -3.35 -12.03
C LYS A 29 8.35 -2.82 -12.98
N GLN A 30 7.14 -3.36 -12.89
CA GLN A 30 6.02 -2.92 -13.72
C GLN A 30 5.60 -1.49 -13.41
N ARG A 31 5.57 -1.13 -12.12
CA ARG A 31 5.25 0.22 -11.65
C ARG A 31 6.22 1.24 -12.26
N VAL A 32 7.53 1.06 -12.07
CA VAL A 32 8.54 1.99 -12.59
C VAL A 32 8.51 2.06 -14.12
N TYR A 33 8.30 0.94 -14.81
CA TYR A 33 8.17 0.94 -16.27
C TYR A 33 6.98 1.81 -16.75
N ASN A 34 5.84 1.70 -16.08
CA ASN A 34 4.62 2.41 -16.46
C ASN A 34 4.59 3.87 -15.97
N THR A 35 5.14 4.16 -14.79
CA THR A 35 5.08 5.50 -14.18
C THR A 35 6.30 6.37 -14.47
N ALA A 36 7.29 5.88 -15.21
CA ALA A 36 8.41 6.70 -15.62
C ALA A 36 7.97 7.75 -16.65
N GLU A 37 8.02 9.02 -16.26
CA GLU A 37 7.66 10.16 -17.11
C GLU A 37 8.81 10.55 -18.04
N ARG A 38 8.48 11.21 -19.14
CA ARG A 38 9.48 11.78 -20.04
C ARG A 38 9.82 13.18 -19.53
N ASP A 39 11.11 13.46 -19.39
CA ASP A 39 11.61 14.80 -19.13
C ASP A 39 11.37 15.73 -20.34
N GLU A 40 11.70 17.01 -20.19
CA GLU A 40 11.61 18.02 -21.27
C GLU A 40 12.47 17.66 -22.49
N GLN A 41 13.46 16.78 -22.31
CA GLN A 41 14.33 16.26 -23.37
C GLN A 41 13.77 14.99 -24.03
N GLY A 42 12.60 14.51 -23.58
CA GLY A 42 11.93 13.31 -24.08
C GLY A 42 12.49 11.99 -23.56
N THR A 43 13.44 12.02 -22.62
CA THR A 43 14.07 10.84 -22.02
C THR A 43 13.38 10.45 -20.71
N LYS A 44 13.43 9.17 -20.35
CA LYS A 44 12.91 8.66 -19.07
C LYS A 44 14.00 8.49 -18.00
N VAL A 45 15.22 8.95 -18.30
CA VAL A 45 16.42 8.57 -17.55
C VAL A 45 16.47 9.26 -16.19
N THR A 46 16.20 10.57 -16.18
CA THR A 46 16.24 11.40 -14.97
C THR A 46 15.29 10.86 -13.89
N ASP A 47 14.01 10.68 -14.24
CA ASP A 47 12.99 10.16 -13.34
C ASP A 47 13.24 8.69 -12.92
N PHE A 48 13.82 7.88 -13.80
CA PHE A 48 14.25 6.53 -13.44
C PHE A 48 15.37 6.53 -12.38
N PHE A 49 16.34 7.43 -12.50
CA PHE A 49 17.43 7.53 -11.52
C PHE A 49 16.95 7.98 -10.14
N GLU A 50 16.00 8.91 -10.08
CA GLU A 50 15.37 9.33 -8.83
C GLU A 50 14.66 8.15 -8.14
N LYS A 51 13.87 7.39 -8.91
CA LYS A 51 13.17 6.20 -8.41
C LYS A 51 14.12 5.04 -8.07
N CYS A 52 15.36 5.06 -8.54
CA CYS A 52 16.34 4.00 -8.28
C CYS A 52 16.71 3.88 -6.80
N HIS A 53 16.73 5.00 -6.06
CA HIS A 53 17.00 4.98 -4.63
C HIS A 53 15.91 4.25 -3.84
N ASP A 54 14.64 4.52 -4.19
CA ASP A 54 13.49 3.86 -3.58
C ASP A 54 13.47 2.37 -3.87
N MET A 55 13.77 1.97 -5.11
CA MET A 55 13.91 0.56 -5.48
C MET A 55 15.01 -0.13 -4.66
N PHE A 56 16.14 0.53 -4.43
CA PHE A 56 17.22 -0.03 -3.61
C PHE A 56 16.80 -0.23 -2.15
N THR A 57 16.10 0.75 -1.59
CA THR A 57 15.55 0.67 -0.24
C THR A 57 14.52 -0.47 -0.14
N GLU A 58 13.64 -0.63 -1.12
CA GLU A 58 12.70 -1.76 -1.20
C GLU A 58 13.45 -3.10 -1.20
N MET A 59 14.49 -3.25 -2.02
CA MET A 59 15.28 -4.48 -2.08
C MET A 59 15.95 -4.80 -0.74
N GLN A 60 16.46 -3.79 -0.02
CA GLN A 60 17.02 -3.98 1.32
C GLN A 60 15.96 -4.44 2.32
N TRP A 61 14.77 -3.84 2.27
CA TRP A 61 13.64 -4.24 3.11
C TRP A 61 13.18 -5.66 2.82
N GLN A 62 13.07 -6.02 1.54
CA GLN A 62 12.74 -7.39 1.12
C GLN A 62 13.78 -8.40 1.58
N LYS A 63 15.08 -8.04 1.54
CA LYS A 63 16.15 -8.88 2.08
C LYS A 63 16.02 -9.07 3.59
N LYS A 64 15.76 -8.00 4.35
CA LYS A 64 15.52 -8.08 5.81
C LYS A 64 14.28 -8.93 6.13
N LEU A 65 13.21 -8.76 5.36
CA LEU A 65 11.95 -9.50 5.53
C LEU A 65 12.14 -11.00 5.32
N LYS A 66 12.87 -11.41 4.26
CA LYS A 66 13.17 -12.82 3.99
C LYS A 66 14.13 -13.45 5.01
N SER A 67 14.98 -12.64 5.66
CA SER A 67 15.80 -13.10 6.78
C SER A 67 14.97 -13.50 8.01
N GLN A 68 13.75 -12.96 8.14
CA GLN A 68 12.86 -13.21 9.26
C GLN A 68 11.67 -14.07 8.82
N ALA A 69 11.81 -15.39 8.92
CA ALA A 69 10.83 -16.39 8.47
C ALA A 69 9.39 -16.13 8.96
N VAL A 70 9.25 -15.67 10.22
CA VAL A 70 7.95 -15.35 10.83
C VAL A 70 7.25 -14.18 10.12
N LEU A 71 7.99 -13.10 9.81
CA LEU A 71 7.42 -11.94 9.13
C LEU A 71 7.12 -12.22 7.66
N SER A 72 7.93 -13.03 6.98
CA SER A 72 7.63 -13.47 5.61
C SER A 72 6.33 -14.29 5.55
N THR A 73 6.09 -15.11 6.57
CA THR A 73 4.88 -15.92 6.70
C THR A 73 3.66 -15.01 6.90
N ILE A 74 3.75 -14.02 7.79
CA ILE A 74 2.69 -13.02 8.01
C ILE A 74 2.43 -12.17 6.76
N SER A 75 3.48 -11.79 6.02
CA SER A 75 3.36 -11.02 4.78
C SER A 75 2.58 -11.79 3.70
N ASN A 76 2.77 -13.10 3.58
CA ASN A 76 1.98 -13.94 2.68
C ASN A 76 0.48 -13.97 3.04
N TYR A 77 0.14 -13.78 4.31
CA TYR A 77 -1.25 -13.70 4.74
C TYR A 77 -1.89 -12.31 4.53
N MET A 78 -1.15 -11.25 4.14
CA MET A 78 -1.69 -9.89 3.98
C MET A 78 -2.96 -9.83 3.11
N SER A 79 -2.96 -10.52 1.96
CA SER A 79 -4.11 -10.58 1.06
C SER A 79 -5.28 -11.37 1.64
N LEU A 80 -5.00 -12.41 2.45
CA LEU A 80 -6.01 -13.21 3.13
C LEU A 80 -6.64 -12.45 4.30
N TRP A 81 -5.84 -11.74 5.09
CA TRP A 81 -6.32 -10.88 6.17
C TRP A 81 -7.22 -9.77 5.65
N SER A 82 -6.87 -9.10 4.55
CA SER A 82 -7.71 -8.07 3.94
C SER A 82 -9.08 -8.62 3.54
N ARG A 83 -9.13 -9.81 2.91
CA ARG A 83 -10.37 -10.47 2.51
C ARG A 83 -11.21 -10.92 3.71
N LEU A 84 -10.58 -11.48 4.74
CA LEU A 84 -11.26 -11.90 5.97
C LEU A 84 -11.84 -10.70 6.72
N LEU A 85 -11.06 -9.63 6.88
CA LEU A 85 -11.52 -8.40 7.53
C LEU A 85 -12.69 -7.76 6.79
N PHE A 86 -12.65 -7.75 5.45
CA PHE A 86 -13.76 -7.26 4.64
C PHE A 86 -15.03 -8.09 4.84
N LEU A 87 -14.92 -9.42 4.84
CA LEU A 87 -16.06 -10.31 5.09
C LEU A 87 -16.60 -10.16 6.53
N LEU A 88 -15.71 -10.03 7.52
CA LEU A 88 -16.10 -9.79 8.91
C LEU A 88 -16.81 -8.43 9.08
N ALA A 89 -16.35 -7.39 8.41
CA ALA A 89 -17.00 -6.09 8.42
C ALA A 89 -18.41 -6.16 7.79
N LEU A 90 -18.55 -6.86 6.67
CA LEU A 90 -19.86 -7.11 6.05
C LEU A 90 -20.78 -7.90 6.99
N MET A 91 -20.27 -8.93 7.67
CA MET A 91 -21.02 -9.70 8.65
C MET A 91 -21.51 -8.83 9.81
N ASN A 92 -20.66 -7.96 10.36
CA ASN A 92 -21.06 -7.02 11.41
C ASN A 92 -22.13 -6.04 10.93
N ASN A 93 -21.95 -5.46 9.73
CA ASN A 93 -22.93 -4.54 9.15
C ASN A 93 -24.28 -5.24 8.87
N LEU A 94 -24.25 -6.51 8.46
CA LEU A 94 -25.45 -7.32 8.25
C LEU A 94 -26.16 -7.64 9.57
N ILE A 95 -25.42 -8.00 10.62
CA ILE A 95 -25.97 -8.22 11.96
C ILE A 95 -26.68 -6.94 12.45
N VAL A 96 -26.03 -5.79 12.33
CA VAL A 96 -26.66 -4.51 12.72
C VAL A 96 -27.90 -4.25 11.88
N ALA A 97 -27.87 -4.46 10.56
CA ALA A 97 -29.03 -4.23 9.70
C ALA A 97 -30.22 -5.15 10.01
N LEU A 98 -29.98 -6.40 10.42
CA LEU A 98 -31.05 -7.37 10.74
C LEU A 98 -31.65 -7.17 12.14
N PHE A 99 -30.82 -6.81 13.12
CA PHE A 99 -31.25 -6.68 14.53
C PHE A 99 -31.61 -5.24 14.94
N TYR A 100 -31.62 -4.29 14.00
CA TYR A 100 -32.11 -2.92 14.18
C TYR A 100 -33.61 -2.84 13.82
N PRO A 101 -34.53 -2.41 14.69
CA PRO A 101 -34.35 -1.70 15.96
C PRO A 101 -34.33 -2.64 17.17
N TYR A 102 -33.36 -2.44 18.06
CA TYR A 102 -33.31 -3.09 19.36
C TYR A 102 -34.51 -2.63 20.20
N THR A 103 -35.48 -3.51 20.46
CA THR A 103 -36.54 -3.24 21.44
C THR A 103 -35.98 -3.39 22.85
N THR A 104 -35.18 -2.42 23.29
CA THR A 104 -35.02 -2.19 24.72
C THR A 104 -36.33 -1.60 25.22
N GLN A 105 -37.12 -2.43 25.90
CA GLN A 105 -38.03 -1.90 26.91
C GLN A 105 -37.14 -1.14 27.91
N LEU A 106 -37.08 0.19 27.77
CA LEU A 106 -36.56 1.06 28.80
C LEU A 106 -37.52 0.93 29.99
N PRO A 107 -37.05 0.57 31.20
CA PRO A 107 -37.76 0.97 32.41
C PRO A 107 -37.83 2.50 32.38
N SER A 108 -39.04 3.02 32.50
CA SER A 108 -39.34 4.45 32.59
C SER A 108 -38.52 5.14 33.68
N GLU A 109 -38.01 6.34 33.35
CA GLU A 109 -37.54 7.43 34.23
C GLU A 109 -36.34 7.09 35.16
N SER A 110 -35.22 7.80 35.13
CA SER A 110 -35.06 9.26 35.18
C SER A 110 -33.58 9.61 34.97
N TRP A 111 -33.31 10.85 34.55
CA TRP A 111 -32.01 11.50 34.27
C TRP A 111 -31.50 11.47 32.80
N GLN A 112 -31.89 12.51 32.05
CA GLN A 112 -31.07 13.10 30.98
C GLN A 112 -30.35 14.33 31.55
N PRO A 113 -29.08 14.58 31.18
CA PRO A 113 -28.87 15.69 30.24
C PRO A 113 -27.77 15.38 29.20
N GLY A 114 -28.00 15.81 27.95
CA GLY A 114 -27.00 15.66 26.87
C GLY A 114 -27.57 15.37 25.47
N ARG A 115 -28.88 15.53 25.28
CA ARG A 115 -29.56 15.49 23.98
C ARG A 115 -29.27 16.77 23.18
N HIS A 116 -28.07 16.93 22.62
CA HIS A 116 -27.85 18.03 21.64
C HIS A 116 -26.71 17.88 20.61
N ARG A 117 -26.09 16.71 20.41
CA ARG A 117 -25.09 16.53 19.33
C ARG A 117 -25.46 15.59 18.18
N ASN A 118 -26.48 14.75 18.33
CA ASN A 118 -26.76 13.72 17.32
C ASN A 118 -27.94 14.05 16.38
N GLN A 119 -28.54 15.23 16.48
CA GLN A 119 -29.66 15.62 15.59
C GLN A 119 -29.22 16.42 14.35
N PHE A 120 -27.96 16.88 14.27
CA PHE A 120 -27.47 17.65 13.12
C PHE A 120 -26.96 16.80 11.94
N ILE A 121 -26.53 15.55 12.16
CA ILE A 121 -25.99 14.74 11.05
C ILE A 121 -27.10 14.20 10.13
N TYR A 122 -28.31 13.95 10.65
CA TYR A 122 -29.41 13.42 9.84
C TYR A 122 -30.18 14.48 9.03
N LYS A 123 -29.87 15.78 9.17
CA LYS A 123 -30.55 16.86 8.44
C LYS A 123 -29.74 17.48 7.30
N ILE A 124 -28.50 17.07 7.06
CA ILE A 124 -27.62 17.67 6.02
C ILE A 124 -27.55 16.78 4.75
N LYS A 125 -28.33 15.69 4.69
CA LYS A 125 -28.36 14.77 3.54
C LYS A 125 -29.72 14.64 2.86
N ALA A 126 -30.52 15.70 2.88
CA ALA A 126 -31.75 15.84 2.11
C ALA A 126 -31.81 17.25 1.48
#